data_AF-A0A170UFN1-F1
#
_entry.id   AF-A0A170UFN1-F1
#
_cell.length_a   1.000
_cell.length_b   1.000
_cell.length_c   1.000
_cell.angle_alpha   90.00
_cell.angle_beta   90.00
_cell.angle_gamma   90.00
#
_symmetry.space_group_name_H-M   'P 1'
#
loop_
_entity.id
_entity.type
_entity.pdbx_description
1 polymer ?
#
loop_
_entity_poly.entity_id
_entity_poly.type
_entity_poly.pdbx_seq_one_letter_code
_entity_poly.pdbx_strand_id
1 'polypeptide(L)'
;ALTNEIIQKLIRDKQCKFDLIMIETFMFQEPLVAFGHKFQAPIINLNPGFLTASAAYYTGNSIPYSYSPTRFSSFTDRMTFLQRAETAFFHTWELLVNTIYFIRRQDILMSKISRT
;
A
#
# COMPACT_ATOMS: atom_id res chain seq x y z
N ALA A 1 -13.78 -5.65 4.25
CA ALA A 1 -12.91 -6.81 4.55
C ALA A 1 -12.95 -7.19 6.04
N LEU A 2 -12.59 -6.30 6.97
CA LEU A 2 -12.50 -6.60 8.41
C LEU A 2 -13.83 -6.99 9.10
N THR A 3 -14.98 -6.62 8.53
CA THR A 3 -16.31 -6.97 9.07
C THR A 3 -16.74 -8.40 8.75
N ASN A 4 -16.01 -9.11 7.88
CA ASN A 4 -16.37 -10.48 7.51
C ASN A 4 -16.24 -11.41 8.72
N GLU A 5 -17.24 -12.28 8.94
CA GLU A 5 -17.30 -13.17 10.11
C GLU A 5 -16.11 -14.14 10.20
N ILE A 6 -15.60 -14.60 9.06
CA ILE A 6 -14.42 -15.48 9.01
C ILE A 6 -13.19 -14.72 9.50
N ILE A 7 -13.02 -13.48 9.06
CA ILE A 7 -11.93 -12.60 9.50
C ILE A 7 -12.08 -12.27 10.98
N GLN A 8 -13.29 -12.01 11.47
CA GLN A 8 -13.55 -11.77 12.89
C GLN A 8 -13.24 -13.00 13.75
N LYS A 9 -13.60 -14.20 13.28
CA LYS A 9 -13.26 -15.46 13.94
C LYS A 9 -11.74 -15.63 14.00
N LEU A 10 -11.05 -15.38 12.89
CA LEU A 10 -9.58 -15.41 12.82
C LEU A 10 -8.92 -14.36 13.73
N ILE A 11 -9.50 -13.16 13.86
CA ILE A 11 -9.03 -12.10 14.76
C ILE A 11 -9.26 -12.48 16.24
N ARG A 12 -10.32 -13.20 16.58
CA ARG A 12 -10.60 -13.63 17.96
C ARG A 12 -9.85 -14.90 18.37
N ASP A 13 -9.46 -15.71 17.39
CA ASP A 13 -8.70 -16.93 17.64
C ASP A 13 -7.31 -16.60 18.19
N LYS A 14 -6.99 -17.20 19.34
CA LYS A 14 -5.70 -17.07 20.05
C LYS A 14 -4.81 -18.30 19.90
N GLN A 15 -5.33 -19.39 19.34
CA GLN A 15 -4.64 -20.67 19.22
C GLN A 15 -4.11 -20.91 17.80
N CYS A 16 -4.72 -20.29 16.79
CA CYS A 16 -4.19 -20.32 15.42
C CYS A 16 -2.78 -19.74 15.35
N LYS A 17 -1.86 -20.51 14.78
CA LYS A 17 -0.49 -20.12 14.44
C LYS A 17 -0.27 -20.25 12.94
N PHE A 18 0.52 -19.34 12.39
CA PHE A 18 0.88 -19.34 10.97
C PHE A 18 2.40 -19.21 10.88
N ASP A 19 3.01 -19.94 9.94
CA ASP A 19 4.46 -19.84 9.69
C ASP A 19 4.80 -18.71 8.71
N LEU A 20 3.83 -18.30 7.89
CA LEU A 20 3.97 -17.26 6.88
C LEU A 20 2.62 -16.62 6.57
N ILE A 21 2.61 -15.30 6.41
CA ILE A 21 1.43 -14.54 5.97
C ILE A 21 1.76 -13.88 4.63
N MET A 22 0.95 -14.15 3.61
CA MET A 22 1.04 -13.45 2.33
C MET A 22 -0.14 -12.50 2.20
N ILE A 23 0.14 -11.23 1.94
CA ILE A 23 -0.89 -10.21 1.69
C ILE A 23 -0.65 -9.53 0.35
N GLU A 24 -1.74 -9.20 -0.33
CA GLU A 24 -1.65 -8.40 -1.54
C GLU A 24 -1.49 -6.92 -1.18
N THR A 25 -0.44 -6.31 -1.73
CA THR A 25 -0.17 -4.88 -1.67
C THR A 25 -1.01 -4.14 -2.70
N PHE A 26 -2.26 -3.94 -2.30
CA PHE A 26 -3.18 -3.04 -2.94
C PHE A 26 -3.63 -1.94 -1.96
N MET A 27 -4.46 -0.99 -2.42
CA MET A 27 -4.90 0.11 -1.57
C MET A 27 -5.51 -0.38 -0.24
N PHE A 28 -5.15 0.28 0.87
CA PHE A 28 -5.67 0.03 2.23
C PHE A 28 -5.22 -1.28 2.91
N GLN A 29 -4.03 -1.79 2.59
CA GLN A 29 -3.50 -3.04 3.15
C GLN A 29 -2.91 -2.93 4.57
N GLU A 30 -2.65 -1.73 5.06
CA GLU A 30 -1.84 -1.49 6.26
C GLU A 30 -2.42 -2.10 7.55
N PRO A 31 -3.75 -2.19 7.74
CA PRO A 31 -4.32 -2.95 8.85
C PRO A 31 -4.00 -4.44 8.80
N LEU A 32 -3.75 -5.02 7.61
CA LEU A 32 -3.42 -6.44 7.46
C LEU A 32 -1.99 -6.73 7.94
N VAL A 33 -1.10 -5.74 7.94
CA VAL A 33 0.26 -5.85 8.50
C VAL A 33 0.20 -6.13 10.01
N ALA A 34 -0.86 -5.70 10.70
CA ALA A 34 -1.08 -6.01 12.11
C ALA A 34 -1.21 -7.52 12.38
N PHE A 35 -1.59 -8.33 11.38
CA PHE A 35 -1.64 -9.78 11.52
C PHE A 35 -0.26 -10.41 11.73
N GLY A 36 0.81 -9.83 11.19
CA GLY A 36 2.18 -10.30 11.44
C GLY A 36 2.55 -10.17 12.90
N HIS A 37 2.22 -9.03 13.52
CA HIS A 37 2.40 -8.85 14.95
C HIS A 37 1.51 -9.79 15.77
N LYS A 38 0.24 -9.97 15.37
CA LYS A 38 -0.69 -10.84 16.10
C LYS A 38 -0.23 -12.31 16.11
N PHE A 39 0.15 -12.84 14.95
CA PHE A 39 0.49 -14.26 14.81
C PHE A 39 1.99 -14.54 14.96
N GLN A 40 2.80 -13.49 15.21
CA GLN A 40 4.25 -13.57 15.33
C GLN A 40 4.90 -14.26 14.11
N ALA A 41 4.37 -13.96 12.92
CA ALA A 41 4.76 -14.59 11.66
C ALA A 41 5.30 -13.54 10.66
N PRO A 42 6.29 -13.89 9.83
CA PRO A 42 6.77 -13.01 8.77
C PRO A 42 5.67 -12.73 7.74
N ILE A 43 5.65 -11.51 7.21
CA ILE A 43 4.71 -11.08 6.18
C ILE A 43 5.45 -10.90 4.85
N ILE A 44 4.91 -11.48 3.79
CA ILE A 44 5.31 -11.22 2.40
C ILE A 44 4.21 -10.42 1.72
N ASN A 45 4.61 -9.26 1.20
CA ASN A 45 3.78 -8.35 0.44
C ASN A 45 3.88 -8.67 -1.05
N LEU A 46 2.75 -8.94 -1.70
CA LEU A 46 2.67 -9.26 -3.12
C LEU A 46 1.99 -8.12 -3.87
N ASN A 47 2.68 -7.45 -4.79
CA ASN A 47 2.06 -6.46 -5.68
C ASN A 47 1.96 -7.02 -7.11
N PRO A 48 0.83 -7.63 -7.50
CA PRO A 48 0.65 -8.16 -8.85
C PRO A 48 0.37 -7.06 -9.89
N GLY A 49 0.12 -5.83 -9.44
CA GLY A 49 -0.27 -4.71 -10.29
C GLY A 49 0.88 -3.79 -10.66
N PHE A 50 0.50 -2.64 -11.23
CA PHE A 50 1.41 -1.55 -11.54
C PHE A 50 2.11 -1.04 -10.28
N LEU A 51 3.40 -0.76 -10.40
CA LEU A 51 4.17 -0.11 -9.34
C LEU A 51 3.74 1.37 -9.25
N THR A 52 3.09 1.73 -8.15
CA THR A 52 2.68 3.11 -7.86
C THR A 52 3.87 3.93 -7.34
N ALA A 53 3.78 5.27 -7.37
CA ALA A 53 4.86 6.12 -6.86
C ALA A 53 5.13 5.90 -5.37
N SER A 54 4.07 5.64 -4.61
CA SER A 54 4.19 5.32 -3.18
C SER A 54 4.86 3.96 -2.96
N ALA A 55 4.44 2.92 -3.70
CA ALA A 55 5.05 1.59 -3.58
C ALA A 55 6.53 1.61 -4.01
N ALA A 56 6.86 2.35 -5.07
CA ALA A 56 8.23 2.54 -5.52
C ALA A 56 9.09 3.22 -4.44
N TYR A 57 8.57 4.28 -3.80
CA TYR A 57 9.24 4.97 -2.71
C TYR A 57 9.56 4.05 -1.53
N TYR A 58 8.61 3.23 -1.07
CA TYR A 58 8.82 2.33 0.07
C TYR A 58 9.73 1.13 -0.24
N THR A 59 9.77 0.70 -1.49
CA THR A 59 10.61 -0.43 -1.93
C THR A 59 11.99 0.00 -2.42
N GLY A 60 12.27 1.32 -2.46
CA GLY A 60 13.51 1.87 -3.01
C GLY A 60 13.63 1.77 -4.53
N ASN A 61 12.54 1.46 -5.23
CA ASN A 61 12.52 1.40 -6.69
C ASN A 61 12.51 2.82 -7.29
N SER A 62 13.28 3.03 -8.35
CA SER A 62 13.26 4.27 -9.12
C SER A 62 12.25 4.16 -10.26
N ILE A 63 11.20 5.00 -10.24
CA ILE A 63 10.29 5.14 -11.38
C ILE A 63 10.43 6.55 -11.98
N PRO A 64 10.66 6.69 -13.29
CA PRO A 64 10.78 7.99 -13.92
C PRO A 64 9.39 8.62 -14.07
N TYR A 65 9.06 9.58 -13.21
CA TYR A 65 7.72 10.18 -13.16
C TYR A 65 7.29 10.85 -14.47
N SER A 66 8.23 11.34 -15.29
CA SER A 66 7.92 11.98 -16.57
C SER A 66 7.77 11.01 -17.74
N TYR A 67 8.20 9.75 -17.59
CA TYR A 67 8.22 8.76 -18.67
C TYR A 67 7.35 7.53 -18.40
N SER A 68 6.91 7.33 -17.16
CA SER A 68 6.04 6.22 -16.79
C SER A 68 4.59 6.70 -16.72
N PRO A 69 3.70 6.31 -17.66
CA PRO A 69 2.28 6.64 -17.60
C PRO A 69 1.68 6.29 -16.24
N THR A 70 0.74 7.11 -15.76
CA THR A 70 -0.01 6.79 -14.55
C THR A 70 -1.09 5.77 -14.87
N ARG A 71 -1.51 4.98 -13.87
CA ARG A 71 -2.63 4.03 -13.98
C ARG A 71 -3.91 4.66 -14.55
N PHE A 72 -4.10 5.95 -14.31
CA PHE A 72 -5.30 6.69 -14.71
C PHE A 72 -5.19 7.32 -16.10
N SER A 73 -3.98 7.36 -16.68
CA SER A 73 -3.75 7.89 -18.02
C SER A 73 -3.81 6.78 -19.06
N SER A 74 -4.39 7.07 -20.23
CA SER A 74 -4.29 6.20 -21.41
C SER A 74 -3.05 6.55 -22.27
N PHE A 75 -2.01 7.09 -21.64
CA PHE A 75 -0.80 7.49 -22.35
C PHE A 75 0.04 6.28 -22.75
N THR A 76 0.65 6.37 -23.93
CA THR A 76 1.55 5.35 -24.46
C THR A 76 3.00 5.67 -24.09
N ASP A 77 3.93 4.86 -24.59
CA ASP A 77 5.38 5.14 -24.56
C ASP A 77 5.75 6.47 -25.23
N ARG A 78 4.88 6.98 -26.11
CA ARG A 78 5.06 8.24 -26.83
C ARG A 78 4.24 9.37 -26.22
N MET A 79 4.78 9.97 -25.15
CA MET A 79 4.21 11.16 -24.52
C MET A 79 4.80 12.47 -25.05
N THR A 80 3.93 13.43 -25.33
CA THR A 80 4.28 14.84 -25.56
C THR A 80 4.77 15.50 -24.27
N PHE A 81 5.44 16.65 -24.37
CA PHE A 81 5.96 17.38 -23.20
C PHE A 81 4.88 17.65 -22.13
N LEU A 82 3.67 18.06 -22.54
CA LEU A 82 2.57 18.33 -21.61
C LEU A 82 2.06 17.06 -20.92
N GLN A 83 1.96 15.94 -21.64
CA GLN A 83 1.58 14.65 -21.04
C GLN A 83 2.63 14.15 -20.05
N ARG A 84 3.91 14.39 -20.32
CA ARG A 84 4.99 14.08 -19.37
C ARG A 84 4.91 14.95 -18.11
N ALA A 85 4.61 16.24 -18.27
CA ALA A 85 4.43 17.16 -17.15
C ALA A 85 3.21 16.76 -16.29
N GLU A 86 2.10 16.40 -16.92
CA GLU A 86 0.89 15.90 -16.27
C GLU A 86 1.17 14.60 -15.48
N THR A 87 1.82 13.64 -16.13
CA THR A 87 2.22 12.37 -15.49
C THR A 87 3.14 12.61 -14.30
N ALA A 88 4.11 13.51 -14.44
CA ALA A 88 5.02 13.87 -13.36
C ALA A 88 4.31 14.55 -12.19
N PHE A 89 3.35 15.42 -12.48
CA PHE A 89 2.50 16.05 -11.47
C PHE A 89 1.70 15.00 -10.69
N PHE A 90 1.04 14.06 -11.39
CA PHE A 90 0.23 13.03 -10.74
C PHE A 90 1.03 12.07 -9.86
N HIS A 91 2.22 11.60 -10.30
CA HIS A 91 3.08 10.76 -9.45
C HIS A 91 3.55 11.50 -8.20
N THR A 92 3.94 12.77 -8.37
CA THR A 92 4.35 13.61 -7.24
C THR A 92 3.19 13.85 -6.27
N TRP A 93 2.00 14.14 -6.81
CA TRP A 93 0.78 14.32 -6.04
C TRP A 93 0.40 13.05 -5.28
N GLU A 94 0.44 11.88 -5.93
CA GLU A 94 0.20 10.59 -5.29
C GLU A 94 1.14 10.38 -4.09
N LEU A 95 2.44 10.59 -4.29
CA LEU A 95 3.44 10.43 -3.23
C LEU A 95 3.20 11.39 -2.07
N LEU A 96 2.90 12.66 -2.34
CA LEU A 96 2.65 13.67 -1.30
C LEU A 96 1.38 13.36 -0.50
N VAL A 97 0.28 13.00 -1.16
CA VAL A 97 -0.96 12.60 -0.48
C VAL A 97 -0.74 11.36 0.36
N ASN A 98 0.00 10.37 -0.16
CA ASN A 98 0.28 9.15 0.58
C ASN A 98 1.12 9.43 1.83
N THR A 99 2.23 10.14 1.68
CA THR A 99 3.17 10.39 2.79
C THR A 99 2.63 11.38 3.82
N ILE A 100 2.01 12.49 3.41
CA ILE A 100 1.59 13.54 4.33
C ILE A 100 0.25 13.21 4.99
N TYR A 101 -0.71 12.70 4.21
CA TYR A 101 -2.07 12.49 4.70
C TYR A 101 -2.31 11.05 5.09
N PHE A 102 -2.08 10.10 4.18
CA PHE A 102 -2.54 8.73 4.36
C PHE A 102 -1.75 7.98 5.46
N ILE A 103 -0.42 7.94 5.38
CA ILE A 103 0.41 7.29 6.41
C ILE A 103 0.21 7.93 7.77
N ARG A 104 0.19 9.26 7.86
CA ARG A 104 -0.06 9.94 9.15
C ARG A 104 -1.39 9.56 9.78
N ARG A 105 -2.46 9.43 8.99
CA ARG A 105 -3.77 8.96 9.48
C ARG A 105 -3.66 7.53 10.01
N GLN A 106 -2.92 6.66 9.34
CA GLN A 106 -2.75 5.27 9.73
C GLN A 106 -1.91 5.12 11.00
N ASP A 107 -0.84 5.89 11.16
CA ASP A 107 -0.04 5.90 12.39
C ASP A 107 -0.88 6.33 13.61
N ILE A 108 -1.75 7.34 13.43
CA ILE A 108 -2.67 7.79 14.48
C ILE A 108 -3.68 6.69 14.84
N LEU A 109 -4.17 5.92 13.87
CA LEU A 109 -5.09 4.82 14.11
C LEU A 109 -4.40 3.64 14.81
N MET A 110 -3.22 3.25 14.33
CA MET A 110 -2.45 2.14 14.89
C MET A 110 -1.96 2.42 16.30
N SER A 111 -1.51 3.65 16.58
CA SER A 111 -1.10 4.06 17.93
C SER A 111 -2.25 4.04 18.95
N LYS A 112 -3.49 4.29 18.52
CA LYS A 112 -4.67 4.14 19.37
C LYS A 112 -4.96 2.68 19.70
N ILE A 113 -4.90 1.81 18.69
CA ILE A 113 -5.16 0.36 18.85
C ILE A 113 -4.09 -0.29 19.72
N SER A 114 -2.82 0.09 19.56
CA SER A 114 -1.71 -0.48 20.34
C SER A 114 -1.67 -0.04 21.82
N ARG A 115 -2.34 1.05 22.19
CA ARG A 115 -2.43 1.53 23.57
C ARG A 115 -3.62 0.96 24.35
N THR A 116 -4.54 0.27 23.67
CA THR A 116 -5.72 -0.35 24.26
C THR A 116 -5.44 -1.83 24.49
#